data_AF-A0A426YZK0-F1
#
_entry.id   AF-A0A426YZK0-F1
#
_cell.length_a   1.000
_cell.length_b   1.000
_cell.length_c   1.000
_cell.angle_alpha   90.00
_cell.angle_beta   90.00
_cell.angle_gamma   90.00
#
_symmetry.space_group_name_H-M   'P 1'
#
loop_
_entity.id
_entity.type
_entity.pdbx_description
1 polymer ?
#
loop_
_entity_poly.entity_id
_entity_poly.type
_entity_poly.pdbx_seq_one_letter_code
_entity_poly.pdbx_strand_id
1 'polypeptide(L)'
;LLTSTFSYYRNLVANNFVFSGSNNSVLASGLNCLQRDIHCNHRTPIYSSFAINCGGNKSVTSSDGTLYEIDGRTLSIASYYVIETNKWAVSTVGSFQDPSNADYTLYSSFQFQKTQEPELYQTARISPSSLRYYGLGLQNGNYTVMLHFAETQILDPPTWKSTGRRIFDIYIQGNRVLKDFDIRAEENSFTAVTKKFIVPVTDNFLEIHFFWAGKGTCCVPTQGYYGPSVSAISVDPYDFTPTVSNEPPSSASKSSNKSTIAGISSGIGALVLLIVFGILIYWQRLRLRKDDEDELLEMSSRPDTFSYAELRSATEDFDPSNKLGEGGFGPVFKVSIFFNF
;
A
#
# COMPACT_ATOMS: atom_id res chain seq x y z
N LEU A 1 -32.89 -17.07 -34.42
CA LEU A 1 -32.78 -15.92 -33.51
C LEU A 1 -31.36 -15.89 -32.95
N LEU A 2 -30.43 -15.26 -33.67
CA LEU A 2 -29.06 -15.03 -33.21
C LEU A 2 -29.06 -13.66 -32.52
N THR A 3 -29.19 -13.64 -31.20
CA THR A 3 -28.97 -12.45 -30.40
C THR A 3 -27.47 -12.23 -30.28
N SER A 4 -26.92 -11.42 -31.18
CA SER A 4 -25.61 -10.80 -31.02
C SER A 4 -25.70 -9.77 -29.89
N THR A 5 -25.26 -10.16 -28.69
CA THR A 5 -25.00 -9.22 -27.60
C THR A 5 -23.59 -8.67 -27.78
N PHE A 6 -23.47 -7.53 -28.46
CA PHE A 6 -22.26 -6.71 -28.40
C PHE A 6 -22.13 -6.12 -26.99
N SER A 7 -21.38 -6.78 -26.11
CA SER A 7 -20.91 -6.16 -24.87
C SER A 7 -19.85 -5.11 -25.20
N TYR A 8 -20.24 -3.84 -25.15
CA TYR A 8 -19.31 -2.72 -25.08
C TYR A 8 -18.56 -2.78 -23.75
N TYR A 9 -17.37 -3.37 -23.73
CA TYR A 9 -16.48 -3.31 -22.57
C TYR A 9 -15.88 -1.90 -22.48
N ARG A 10 -16.47 -1.04 -21.65
CA ARG A 10 -15.78 0.16 -21.16
C ARG A 10 -14.66 -0.32 -20.24
N ASN A 11 -13.41 -0.16 -20.67
CA ASN A 11 -12.24 -0.32 -19.80
C ASN A 11 -12.26 0.78 -18.73
N LEU A 12 -12.94 0.53 -17.61
CA LEU A 12 -12.88 1.39 -16.43
C LEU A 12 -11.54 1.13 -15.74
N VAL A 13 -10.61 2.07 -15.92
CA VAL A 13 -9.35 2.12 -15.17
C VAL A 13 -9.64 2.87 -13.88
N ALA A 14 -9.77 2.14 -12.77
CA ALA A 14 -9.95 2.73 -11.45
C ALA A 14 -8.73 2.36 -10.57
N ASN A 15 -7.98 3.37 -10.14
CA ASN A 15 -6.95 3.19 -9.13
C ASN A 15 -7.60 3.35 -7.75
N ASN A 16 -7.61 2.30 -6.93
CA ASN A 16 -8.01 2.40 -5.53
C ASN A 16 -6.76 2.63 -4.68
N PHE A 17 -6.44 3.88 -4.37
CA PHE A 17 -5.37 4.20 -3.43
C PHE A 17 -5.93 4.15 -2.00
N VAL A 18 -5.59 3.10 -1.25
CA VAL A 18 -5.97 3.00 0.17
C VAL A 18 -5.02 3.88 0.97
N PHE A 19 -5.47 5.09 1.34
CA PHE A 19 -4.75 5.97 2.24
C PHE A 19 -4.94 5.49 3.69
N SER A 20 -3.88 5.01 4.33
CA SER A 20 -3.91 4.70 5.75
C SER A 20 -3.77 5.99 6.56
N GLY A 21 -4.88 6.48 7.10
CA GLY A 21 -4.92 7.53 8.12
C GLY A 21 -5.07 8.97 7.58
N SER A 22 -6.22 9.58 7.84
CA SER A 22 -6.57 10.96 7.48
C SER A 22 -5.80 12.06 8.25
N ASN A 23 -4.76 11.72 9.02
CA ASN A 23 -4.01 12.67 9.85
C ASN A 23 -2.51 12.75 9.52
N ASN A 24 -2.02 12.00 8.52
CA ASN A 24 -0.66 12.17 8.01
C ASN A 24 -0.71 12.85 6.64
N SER A 25 -0.20 14.07 6.54
CA SER A 25 0.05 14.79 5.28
C SER A 25 1.14 14.13 4.42
N VAL A 26 1.68 12.99 4.86
CA VAL A 26 2.75 12.25 4.21
C VAL A 26 2.12 11.15 3.38
N LEU A 27 2.02 11.40 2.07
CA LEU A 27 1.78 10.39 1.04
C LEU A 27 2.68 9.16 1.30
N ALA A 28 2.14 7.95 1.09
CA ALA A 28 2.91 6.73 1.19
C ALA A 28 4.20 6.86 0.35
N SER A 29 5.35 6.49 0.92
CA SER A 29 6.66 6.65 0.28
C SER A 29 6.63 6.18 -1.18
N GLY A 30 7.02 7.07 -2.09
CA GLY A 30 7.01 6.81 -3.54
C GLY A 30 5.76 7.27 -4.30
N LEU A 31 4.63 7.58 -3.64
CA LEU A 31 3.45 8.16 -4.33
C LEU A 31 3.72 9.57 -4.86
N ASN A 32 4.58 10.30 -4.15
CA ASN A 32 5.10 11.62 -4.54
C ASN A 32 5.70 11.59 -5.95
N CYS A 33 6.12 10.43 -6.43
CA CYS A 33 6.79 10.25 -7.70
C CYS A 33 5.84 9.91 -8.87
N LEU A 34 4.58 9.58 -8.58
CA LEU A 34 3.62 9.07 -9.56
C LEU A 34 2.50 10.08 -9.86
N GLN A 35 2.53 11.26 -9.23
CA GLN A 35 1.62 12.36 -9.55
C GLN A 35 2.17 13.18 -10.72
N ARG A 36 1.29 13.50 -11.67
CA ARG A 36 1.61 14.17 -12.95
C ARG A 36 2.35 15.51 -12.82
N ASP A 37 2.30 16.12 -11.63
CA ASP A 37 2.85 17.45 -11.34
C ASP A 37 3.89 17.43 -10.21
N ILE A 38 4.33 16.26 -9.74
CA ILE A 38 5.37 16.16 -8.72
C ILE A 38 6.62 15.54 -9.33
N HIS A 39 7.69 16.32 -9.35
CA HIS A 39 8.98 15.90 -9.86
C HIS A 39 9.61 14.92 -8.85
N CYS A 40 9.80 13.68 -9.29
CA CYS A 40 10.63 12.72 -8.57
C CYS A 40 12.04 13.29 -8.34
N ASN A 41 12.54 13.22 -7.11
CA ASN A 41 13.92 13.57 -6.76
C ASN A 41 14.30 14.99 -7.20
N HIS A 42 13.85 15.95 -6.41
CA HIS A 42 13.70 17.36 -6.77
C HIS A 42 14.88 18.09 -7.42
N ARG A 43 16.13 17.60 -7.50
CA ARG A 43 17.25 18.35 -8.13
C ARG A 43 18.42 17.55 -8.74
N THR A 44 18.66 16.29 -8.39
CA THR A 44 19.87 15.58 -8.85
C THR A 44 19.57 14.14 -9.26
N PRO A 45 19.86 13.74 -10.51
CA PRO A 45 19.78 12.35 -10.89
C PRO A 45 20.77 11.51 -10.09
N ILE A 46 20.38 10.28 -9.79
CA ILE A 46 21.16 9.30 -9.02
C ILE A 46 21.50 8.11 -9.90
N TYR A 47 20.58 7.77 -10.81
CA TYR A 47 20.66 6.59 -11.66
C TYR A 47 20.89 6.98 -13.11
N SER A 48 21.57 6.11 -13.84
CA SER A 48 21.74 6.21 -15.29
C SER A 48 21.36 4.92 -16.01
N SER A 49 21.02 3.86 -15.30
CA SER A 49 20.40 2.66 -15.88
C SER A 49 19.58 1.91 -14.83
N PHE A 50 18.69 1.05 -15.30
CA PHE A 50 18.03 0.05 -14.47
C PHE A 50 17.60 -1.14 -15.32
N ALA A 51 17.51 -2.31 -14.70
CA ALA A 51 16.99 -3.52 -15.33
C ALA A 51 16.11 -4.29 -14.34
N ILE A 52 15.04 -4.91 -14.83
CA ILE A 52 13.97 -5.50 -14.03
C ILE A 52 13.63 -6.89 -14.56
N ASN A 53 13.67 -7.90 -13.70
CA ASN A 53 13.15 -9.23 -13.96
C ASN A 53 11.65 -9.29 -13.59
N CYS A 54 10.78 -9.01 -14.56
CA CYS A 54 9.36 -8.76 -14.35
C CYS A 54 8.62 -10.03 -13.88
N GLY A 55 8.01 -9.97 -12.69
CA GLY A 55 7.36 -11.12 -12.06
C GLY A 55 8.34 -12.15 -11.46
N GLY A 56 9.65 -11.92 -11.57
CA GLY A 56 10.68 -12.82 -11.06
C GLY A 56 10.96 -12.62 -9.57
N ASN A 57 11.17 -13.70 -8.83
CA ASN A 57 11.48 -13.68 -7.40
C ASN A 57 12.99 -13.69 -7.07
N LYS A 58 13.84 -13.65 -8.11
CA LYS A 58 15.30 -13.64 -8.02
C LYS A 58 15.89 -12.63 -8.99
N SER A 59 17.03 -12.06 -8.63
CA SER A 59 17.80 -11.24 -9.55
C SER A 59 18.50 -12.13 -10.57
N VAL A 60 18.63 -11.64 -11.80
CA VAL A 60 19.30 -12.36 -12.89
C VAL A 60 20.39 -11.45 -13.44
N THR A 61 21.60 -11.97 -13.58
CA THR A 61 22.70 -11.23 -14.20
C THR A 61 22.86 -11.70 -15.63
N SER A 62 22.71 -10.77 -16.57
CA SER A 62 22.94 -11.00 -17.99
C SER A 62 24.43 -11.17 -18.30
N SER A 63 24.72 -11.74 -19.46
CA SER A 63 26.08 -11.99 -19.96
C SER A 63 26.92 -10.71 -20.14
N ASP A 64 26.27 -9.57 -20.37
CA ASP A 64 26.87 -8.23 -20.45
C ASP A 64 27.15 -7.59 -19.07
N GLY A 65 26.82 -8.28 -17.98
CA GLY A 65 26.97 -7.78 -16.60
C GLY A 65 25.77 -7.00 -16.06
N THR A 66 24.71 -6.81 -16.86
CA THR A 66 23.49 -6.13 -16.43
C THR A 66 22.76 -6.94 -15.35
N LEU A 67 22.55 -6.35 -14.17
CA LEU A 67 21.81 -6.96 -13.07
C LEU A 67 20.32 -6.60 -13.17
N TYR A 68 19.48 -7.58 -13.50
CA TYR A 68 18.04 -7.46 -13.48
C TYR A 68 17.51 -7.61 -12.05
N GLU A 69 16.97 -6.53 -11.49
CA GLU A 69 16.42 -6.45 -10.14
C GLU A 69 15.09 -7.21 -10.01
N ILE A 70 14.78 -7.64 -8.80
CA ILE A 70 13.63 -8.48 -8.47
C ILE A 70 12.32 -7.70 -8.58
N ASP A 71 11.38 -8.22 -9.37
CA ASP A 71 9.98 -7.76 -9.39
C ASP A 71 9.04 -8.92 -9.02
N GLY A 72 9.29 -9.53 -7.87
CA GLY A 72 8.56 -10.69 -7.36
C GLY A 72 7.44 -10.34 -6.37
N ARG A 73 7.15 -9.06 -6.15
CA ARG A 73 6.14 -8.64 -5.19
C ARG A 73 4.75 -9.01 -5.69
N THR A 74 3.92 -9.57 -4.80
CA THR A 74 2.51 -9.81 -5.08
C THR A 74 1.79 -8.46 -5.20
N LEU A 75 1.25 -8.21 -6.39
CA LEU A 75 0.45 -7.04 -6.71
C LEU A 75 -1.03 -7.45 -6.80
N SER A 76 -1.93 -6.51 -6.54
CA SER A 76 -3.38 -6.71 -6.55
C SER A 76 -4.07 -5.87 -7.65
N ILE A 77 -5.41 -5.92 -7.68
CA ILE A 77 -6.30 -5.30 -8.66
C ILE A 77 -5.96 -3.83 -8.98
N ALA A 78 -5.55 -3.06 -7.98
CA ALA A 78 -5.05 -1.71 -8.16
C ALA A 78 -3.95 -1.51 -7.14
N SER A 79 -2.71 -1.58 -7.61
CA SER A 79 -1.56 -1.52 -6.72
C SER A 79 -0.38 -0.87 -7.40
N TYR A 80 0.50 -0.35 -6.56
CA TYR A 80 1.78 0.19 -6.95
C TYR A 80 2.83 -0.29 -5.97
N TYR A 81 4.07 -0.32 -6.43
CA TYR A 81 5.23 -0.63 -5.62
C TYR A 81 6.41 0.18 -6.12
N VAL A 82 7.13 0.80 -5.19
CA VAL A 82 8.41 1.45 -5.45
C VAL A 82 9.47 0.63 -4.74
N ILE A 83 10.54 0.28 -5.46
CA ILE A 83 11.64 -0.49 -4.88
C ILE A 83 12.33 0.35 -3.78
N GLU A 84 12.95 -0.32 -2.80
CA GLU A 84 13.60 0.34 -1.65
C GLU A 84 14.68 1.35 -2.07
N THR A 85 15.36 1.11 -3.18
CA THR A 85 16.36 2.04 -3.73
C THR A 85 15.73 3.29 -4.35
N ASN A 86 14.41 3.33 -4.55
CA ASN A 86 13.71 4.35 -5.35
C ASN A 86 14.28 4.50 -6.77
N LYS A 87 14.84 3.42 -7.34
CA LYS A 87 15.37 3.40 -8.72
C LYS A 87 14.26 3.21 -9.75
N TRP A 88 13.29 2.35 -9.45
CA TRP A 88 12.15 2.10 -10.31
C TRP A 88 10.88 1.81 -9.51
N ALA A 89 9.74 1.88 -10.19
CA ALA A 89 8.45 1.51 -9.64
C ALA A 89 7.60 0.75 -10.65
N VAL A 90 6.63 -0.01 -10.16
CA VAL A 90 5.65 -0.73 -10.96
C VAL A 90 4.25 -0.40 -10.47
N SER A 91 3.30 -0.27 -11.38
CA SER A 91 1.88 -0.12 -11.08
C SER A 91 1.05 -1.02 -11.99
N THR A 92 0.04 -1.67 -11.42
CA THR A 92 -0.91 -2.50 -12.17
C THR A 92 -2.34 -2.12 -11.83
N VAL A 93 -3.20 -2.20 -12.83
CA VAL A 93 -4.63 -1.90 -12.71
C VAL A 93 -5.46 -2.94 -13.45
N GLY A 94 -6.58 -3.27 -12.82
CA GLY A 94 -7.67 -4.09 -13.32
C GLY A 94 -7.76 -5.42 -12.58
N SER A 95 -8.93 -6.03 -12.68
CA SER A 95 -9.22 -7.34 -12.10
C SER A 95 -9.48 -8.34 -13.23
N PHE A 96 -8.94 -9.55 -13.11
CA PHE A 96 -9.36 -10.65 -13.95
C PHE A 96 -10.75 -11.11 -13.51
N GLN A 97 -11.62 -11.40 -14.47
CA GLN A 97 -13.07 -11.53 -14.21
C GLN A 97 -13.47 -12.70 -13.29
N ASP A 98 -12.70 -13.79 -13.27
CA ASP A 98 -13.15 -15.07 -12.69
C ASP A 98 -12.19 -15.80 -11.72
N PRO A 99 -10.87 -15.55 -11.64
CA PRO A 99 -10.06 -16.25 -10.65
C PRO A 99 -10.20 -15.60 -9.26
N SER A 100 -10.73 -16.35 -8.29
CA SER A 100 -10.78 -15.95 -6.87
C SER A 100 -9.40 -15.64 -6.28
N ASN A 101 -8.33 -16.17 -6.89
CA ASN A 101 -6.92 -15.89 -6.62
C ASN A 101 -6.19 -15.62 -7.93
N ALA A 102 -6.54 -14.53 -8.61
CA ALA A 102 -5.87 -14.14 -9.84
C ALA A 102 -4.36 -13.87 -9.59
N ASP A 103 -3.51 -14.61 -10.29
CA ASP A 103 -2.07 -14.33 -10.33
C ASP A 103 -1.80 -13.23 -11.36
N TYR A 104 -0.91 -12.31 -11.01
CA TYR A 104 -0.44 -11.22 -11.87
C TYR A 104 0.98 -11.51 -12.40
N THR A 105 1.42 -12.76 -12.26
CA THR A 105 2.67 -13.28 -12.77
C THR A 105 2.43 -14.58 -13.54
N LEU A 106 3.25 -14.82 -14.54
CA LEU A 106 3.32 -16.07 -15.28
C LEU A 106 4.67 -16.72 -14.99
N TYR A 107 4.67 -18.04 -14.90
CA TYR A 107 5.88 -18.84 -14.77
C TYR A 107 5.88 -19.99 -15.78
N SER A 108 7.05 -20.27 -16.33
CA SER A 108 7.29 -21.41 -17.20
C SER A 108 8.72 -21.93 -17.02
N SER A 109 8.84 -23.26 -16.90
CA SER A 109 10.13 -23.96 -16.84
C SER A 109 10.55 -24.55 -18.20
N PHE A 110 9.86 -24.22 -19.28
CA PHE A 110 10.23 -24.68 -20.62
C PHE A 110 11.54 -24.04 -21.09
N GLN A 111 12.19 -24.68 -22.06
CA GLN A 111 13.36 -24.12 -22.71
C GLN A 111 12.95 -23.01 -23.66
N PHE A 112 13.61 -21.86 -23.55
CA PHE A 112 13.37 -20.72 -24.42
C PHE A 112 14.32 -20.71 -25.62
N GLN A 113 13.78 -20.50 -26.81
CA GLN A 113 14.54 -20.39 -28.06
C GLN A 113 14.97 -18.95 -28.34
N LYS A 114 15.97 -18.77 -29.21
CA LYS A 114 16.52 -17.47 -29.63
C LYS A 114 17.04 -16.59 -28.48
N THR A 115 17.46 -17.19 -27.39
CA THR A 115 18.05 -16.49 -26.25
C THR A 115 19.24 -17.27 -25.68
N GLN A 116 20.24 -16.54 -25.19
CA GLN A 116 21.33 -17.10 -24.38
C GLN A 116 21.04 -16.97 -22.87
N GLU A 117 19.95 -16.30 -22.51
CA GLU A 117 19.56 -15.94 -21.16
C GLU A 117 18.14 -16.43 -20.87
N PRO A 118 17.92 -17.75 -20.84
CA PRO A 118 16.58 -18.31 -20.70
C PRO A 118 15.92 -17.94 -19.36
N GLU A 119 16.71 -17.66 -18.32
CA GLU A 119 16.22 -17.29 -17.00
C GLU A 119 15.38 -16.01 -17.01
N LEU A 120 15.66 -15.06 -17.91
CA LEU A 120 14.89 -13.81 -18.04
C LEU A 120 13.47 -14.03 -18.56
N TYR A 121 13.22 -15.15 -19.24
CA TYR A 121 11.93 -15.44 -19.89
C TYR A 121 11.08 -16.44 -19.12
N GLN A 122 11.64 -17.05 -18.05
CA GLN A 122 10.92 -17.99 -17.18
C GLN A 122 9.75 -17.33 -16.47
N THR A 123 9.86 -16.04 -16.16
CA THR A 123 8.81 -15.25 -15.51
C THR A 123 8.33 -14.12 -16.40
N ALA A 124 7.08 -13.73 -16.23
CA ALA A 124 6.55 -12.50 -16.79
C ALA A 124 5.53 -11.87 -15.85
N ARG A 125 5.49 -10.54 -15.78
CA ARG A 125 4.39 -9.83 -15.11
C ARG A 125 3.26 -9.61 -16.11
N ILE A 126 2.03 -9.81 -15.65
CA ILE A 126 0.81 -9.57 -16.43
C ILE A 126 -0.15 -8.63 -15.72
N SER A 127 -1.03 -8.02 -16.50
CA SER A 127 -2.14 -7.23 -15.98
C SER A 127 -3.37 -7.38 -16.87
N PRO A 128 -4.59 -7.38 -16.32
CA PRO A 128 -5.81 -7.43 -17.12
C PRO A 128 -6.07 -6.15 -17.91
N SER A 129 -5.54 -4.99 -17.49
CA SER A 129 -5.84 -3.71 -18.15
C SER A 129 -4.60 -2.88 -18.39
N SER A 130 -3.86 -2.53 -17.34
CA SER A 130 -2.76 -1.57 -17.47
C SER A 130 -1.61 -1.96 -16.54
N LEU A 131 -0.43 -2.12 -17.12
CA LEU A 131 0.81 -2.38 -16.42
C LEU A 131 1.80 -1.26 -16.76
N ARG A 132 2.30 -0.58 -15.74
CA ARG A 132 3.27 0.52 -15.89
C ARG A 132 4.53 0.23 -15.11
N TYR A 133 5.65 0.53 -15.73
CA TYR A 133 6.95 0.62 -15.07
C TYR A 133 7.46 2.04 -15.19
N TYR A 134 8.17 2.46 -14.14
CA TYR A 134 8.70 3.80 -14.02
C TYR A 134 10.18 3.74 -13.66
N GLY A 135 11.03 4.41 -14.42
CA GLY A 135 12.39 4.73 -14.00
C GLY A 135 12.40 6.06 -13.25
N LEU A 136 12.98 6.09 -12.06
CA LEU A 136 12.93 7.23 -11.15
C LEU A 136 14.35 7.78 -10.93
N GLY A 137 14.52 9.10 -10.92
CA GLY A 137 15.82 9.72 -10.65
C GLY A 137 16.90 9.44 -11.70
N LEU A 138 16.49 9.20 -12.95
CA LEU A 138 17.38 8.95 -14.08
C LEU A 138 18.10 10.22 -14.52
N GLN A 139 19.36 10.15 -14.93
CA GLN A 139 20.03 11.27 -15.60
C GLN A 139 19.28 11.64 -16.88
N ASN A 140 19.15 12.93 -17.17
CA ASN A 140 18.52 13.35 -18.41
C ASN A 140 19.43 13.03 -19.61
N GLY A 141 18.85 12.48 -20.67
CA GLY A 141 19.58 12.01 -21.84
C GLY A 141 18.73 11.09 -22.70
N ASN A 142 19.30 10.58 -23.80
CA ASN A 142 18.64 9.56 -24.60
C ASN A 142 18.98 8.17 -24.05
N TYR A 143 17.97 7.32 -23.95
CA TYR A 143 18.08 5.98 -23.40
C TYR A 143 17.68 4.94 -24.43
N THR A 144 18.39 3.82 -24.40
CA THR A 144 17.93 2.58 -25.01
C THR A 144 17.01 1.86 -24.03
N VAL A 145 15.75 1.69 -24.40
CA VAL A 145 14.78 0.86 -23.68
C VAL A 145 14.67 -0.47 -24.41
N MET A 146 15.03 -1.55 -23.74
CA MET A 146 14.92 -2.92 -24.23
C MET A 146 13.82 -3.66 -23.47
N LEU A 147 12.83 -4.14 -24.20
CA LEU A 147 11.69 -4.86 -23.66
C LEU A 147 11.76 -6.32 -24.10
N HIS A 148 11.69 -7.23 -23.15
CA HIS A 148 11.79 -8.68 -23.36
C HIS A 148 10.43 -9.35 -23.14
N PHE A 149 10.07 -10.22 -24.07
CA PHE A 149 8.81 -10.94 -24.08
C PHE A 149 9.01 -12.40 -24.46
N ALA A 150 8.14 -13.27 -23.94
CA ALA A 150 7.92 -14.60 -24.47
C ALA A 150 6.46 -15.01 -24.18
N GLU A 151 5.79 -15.61 -25.16
CA GLU A 151 4.47 -16.20 -24.94
C GLU A 151 4.65 -17.61 -24.37
N THR A 152 4.17 -17.83 -23.14
CA THR A 152 4.37 -19.09 -22.39
C THR A 152 3.09 -19.88 -22.17
N GLN A 153 1.93 -19.29 -22.48
CA GLN A 153 0.63 -19.83 -22.09
C GLN A 153 -0.22 -20.14 -23.33
N ILE A 154 -0.21 -19.24 -24.31
CA ILE A 154 -0.86 -19.43 -25.60
C ILE A 154 0.11 -20.21 -26.50
N LEU A 155 -0.05 -21.54 -26.47
CA LEU A 155 0.81 -22.48 -27.18
C LEU A 155 0.63 -22.43 -28.70
N ASP A 156 1.61 -22.98 -29.42
CA ASP A 156 1.53 -23.13 -30.87
C ASP A 156 0.51 -24.21 -31.29
N PRO A 157 0.07 -24.19 -32.56
CA PRO A 157 -0.77 -25.26 -33.13
C PRO A 157 -0.12 -26.65 -33.00
N PRO A 158 -0.91 -27.73 -32.96
CA PRO A 158 -2.36 -27.79 -33.26
C PRO A 158 -3.28 -27.77 -32.02
N THR A 159 -2.79 -27.36 -30.85
CA THR A 159 -3.59 -27.40 -29.63
C THR A 159 -4.74 -26.38 -29.64
N TRP A 160 -5.87 -26.65 -28.98
CA TRP A 160 -6.96 -25.67 -28.87
C TRP A 160 -6.52 -24.35 -28.20
N LYS A 161 -5.50 -24.42 -27.32
CA LYS A 161 -4.87 -23.26 -26.68
C LYS A 161 -4.28 -22.28 -27.71
N SER A 162 -3.91 -22.77 -28.89
CA SER A 162 -3.39 -21.95 -29.99
C SER A 162 -4.41 -20.98 -30.60
N THR A 163 -5.68 -21.10 -30.25
CA THR A 163 -6.72 -20.13 -30.65
C THR A 163 -6.70 -18.85 -29.80
N GLY A 164 -5.94 -18.85 -28.70
CA GLY A 164 -5.75 -17.69 -27.84
C GLY A 164 -5.00 -16.57 -28.57
N ARG A 165 -5.31 -15.33 -28.18
CA ARG A 165 -4.65 -14.11 -28.68
C ARG A 165 -4.43 -13.14 -27.54
N ARG A 166 -3.18 -12.73 -27.33
CA ARG A 166 -2.80 -11.70 -26.36
C ARG A 166 -2.32 -10.48 -27.13
N ILE A 167 -3.13 -9.43 -27.11
CA ILE A 167 -2.90 -8.22 -27.92
C ILE A 167 -2.94 -7.00 -27.00
N PHE A 168 -1.89 -6.20 -27.00
CA PHE A 168 -1.79 -4.98 -26.19
C PHE A 168 -0.99 -3.89 -26.90
N ASP A 169 -1.19 -2.65 -26.48
CA ASP A 169 -0.42 -1.50 -26.93
C ASP A 169 0.76 -1.25 -25.98
N ILE A 170 1.85 -0.68 -26.50
CA ILE A 170 3.01 -0.25 -25.72
C ILE A 170 3.21 1.25 -25.92
N TYR A 171 3.30 1.97 -24.81
CA TYR A 171 3.58 3.40 -24.75
C TYR A 171 4.89 3.61 -23.98
N ILE A 172 5.71 4.55 -24.45
CA ILE A 172 6.90 5.01 -23.72
C ILE A 172 6.86 6.55 -23.71
N GLN A 173 6.99 7.15 -22.53
CA GLN A 173 6.79 8.60 -22.32
C GLN A 173 5.47 9.11 -22.93
N GLY A 174 4.39 8.33 -22.78
CA GLY A 174 3.07 8.64 -23.34
C GLY A 174 2.90 8.45 -24.85
N ASN A 175 3.98 8.20 -25.60
CA ASN A 175 3.92 7.94 -27.04
C ASN A 175 3.66 6.47 -27.32
N ARG A 176 2.66 6.13 -28.13
CA ARG A 176 2.39 4.74 -28.54
C ARG A 176 3.46 4.26 -29.52
N VAL A 177 4.41 3.47 -29.04
CA VAL A 177 5.50 2.93 -29.85
C VAL A 177 5.11 1.64 -30.58
N LEU A 178 4.21 0.84 -30.01
CA LEU A 178 3.62 -0.33 -30.67
C LEU A 178 2.11 -0.37 -30.42
N LYS A 179 1.35 -0.68 -31.47
CA LYS A 179 -0.10 -0.85 -31.43
C LYS A 179 -0.43 -2.30 -31.75
N ASP A 180 -1.40 -2.86 -31.05
CA ASP A 180 -1.90 -4.21 -31.30
C ASP A 180 -0.78 -5.27 -31.29
N PHE A 181 0.20 -5.12 -30.39
CA PHE A 181 1.34 -6.02 -30.27
C PHE A 181 0.89 -7.40 -29.78
N ASP A 182 1.21 -8.43 -30.56
CA ASP A 182 0.96 -9.84 -30.25
C ASP A 182 2.30 -10.57 -30.26
N ILE A 183 2.73 -11.01 -29.07
CA ILE A 183 4.04 -11.67 -28.87
C ILE A 183 4.14 -12.93 -29.74
N ARG A 184 3.04 -13.68 -29.88
CA ARG A 184 3.03 -14.94 -30.63
C ARG A 184 2.94 -14.72 -32.15
N ALA A 185 2.50 -13.54 -32.59
CA ALA A 185 2.54 -13.19 -33.99
C ALA A 185 3.97 -12.83 -34.46
N GLU A 186 4.86 -12.49 -33.52
CA GLU A 186 6.27 -12.20 -33.80
C GLU A 186 7.10 -13.48 -33.84
N GLU A 187 6.90 -14.37 -32.87
CA GLU A 187 7.62 -15.64 -32.75
C GLU A 187 6.72 -16.73 -32.13
N ASN A 188 7.14 -17.98 -32.26
CA ASN A 188 6.45 -19.13 -31.66
C ASN A 188 6.42 -19.06 -30.12
N SER A 189 5.54 -19.85 -29.49
CA SER A 189 5.53 -20.02 -28.04
C SER A 189 6.90 -20.49 -27.51
N PHE A 190 7.26 -20.04 -26.32
CA PHE A 190 8.59 -20.27 -25.71
C PHE A 190 9.78 -19.78 -26.56
N THR A 191 9.58 -18.73 -27.36
CA THR A 191 10.66 -18.06 -28.09
C THR A 191 10.82 -16.64 -27.58
N ALA A 192 12.06 -16.22 -27.37
CA ALA A 192 12.38 -14.87 -26.92
C ALA A 192 12.10 -13.83 -28.01
N VAL A 193 11.41 -12.76 -27.64
CA VAL A 193 11.15 -11.58 -28.47
C VAL A 193 11.67 -10.35 -27.76
N THR A 194 12.53 -9.57 -28.42
CA THR A 194 13.09 -8.34 -27.87
C THR A 194 12.70 -7.15 -28.74
N LYS A 195 12.22 -6.07 -28.12
CA LYS A 195 11.95 -4.79 -28.79
C LYS A 195 12.83 -3.70 -28.21
N LYS A 196 13.49 -2.94 -29.10
CA LYS A 196 14.43 -1.88 -28.75
C LYS A 196 13.86 -0.52 -29.18
N PHE A 197 13.87 0.44 -28.26
CA PHE A 197 13.46 1.82 -28.51
C PHE A 197 14.51 2.79 -28.00
N ILE A 198 14.66 3.93 -28.68
CA ILE A 198 15.49 5.04 -28.21
C ILE A 198 14.55 6.16 -27.79
N VAL A 199 14.63 6.60 -26.53
CA VAL A 199 13.69 7.57 -25.97
C VAL A 199 14.41 8.64 -25.15
N PRO A 200 13.95 9.90 -25.20
CA PRO A 200 14.49 10.96 -24.36
C PRO A 200 13.91 10.88 -22.94
N VAL A 201 14.77 11.13 -21.95
CA VAL A 201 14.41 11.37 -20.55
C VAL A 201 14.74 12.82 -20.23
N THR A 202 13.71 13.62 -19.93
CA THR A 202 13.81 15.08 -19.71
C THR A 202 13.61 15.51 -18.27
N ASP A 203 12.87 14.73 -17.47
CA ASP A 203 12.44 15.12 -16.12
C ASP A 203 12.88 14.10 -15.07
N ASN A 204 14.06 13.51 -15.29
CA ASN A 204 14.64 12.43 -14.49
C ASN A 204 13.69 11.23 -14.30
N PHE A 205 12.76 11.07 -15.23
CA PHE A 205 11.64 10.15 -15.13
C PHE A 205 11.37 9.50 -16.49
N LEU A 206 11.12 8.19 -16.46
CA LEU A 206 10.77 7.40 -17.63
C LEU A 206 9.52 6.57 -17.34
N GLU A 207 8.45 6.76 -18.12
CA GLU A 207 7.27 5.88 -18.08
C GLU A 207 7.29 4.88 -19.23
N ILE A 208 7.10 3.60 -18.91
CA ILE A 208 6.80 2.52 -19.85
C ILE A 208 5.42 1.96 -19.48
N HIS A 209 4.47 2.01 -20.41
CA HIS A 209 3.09 1.63 -20.17
C HIS A 209 2.62 0.59 -21.18
N PHE A 210 2.29 -0.58 -20.68
CA PHE A 210 1.65 -1.66 -21.41
C PHE A 210 0.15 -1.61 -21.16
N PHE A 211 -0.64 -1.48 -22.23
CA PHE A 211 -2.07 -1.20 -22.14
C PHE A 211 -2.90 -2.19 -22.94
N TRP A 212 -3.89 -2.79 -22.30
CA TRP A 212 -4.87 -3.64 -22.96
C TRP A 212 -6.06 -2.81 -23.46
N ALA A 213 -6.16 -2.66 -24.78
CA ALA A 213 -7.26 -1.94 -25.41
C ALA A 213 -8.54 -2.79 -25.59
N GLY A 214 -8.68 -3.92 -24.88
CA GLY A 214 -9.84 -4.81 -24.99
C GLY A 214 -9.80 -5.79 -26.17
N LYS A 215 -8.62 -6.03 -26.77
CA LYS A 215 -8.45 -6.95 -27.90
C LYS A 215 -7.84 -8.30 -27.50
N GLY A 216 -8.04 -9.31 -28.34
CA GLY A 216 -7.57 -10.67 -28.07
C GLY A 216 -8.67 -11.54 -27.48
N THR A 217 -8.29 -12.54 -26.67
CA THR A 217 -9.21 -13.52 -26.09
C THR A 217 -9.19 -13.44 -24.57
N CYS A 218 -10.35 -13.37 -23.92
CA CYS A 218 -10.45 -13.37 -22.45
C CYS A 218 -10.09 -14.70 -21.78
N CYS A 219 -10.32 -15.80 -22.51
CA CYS A 219 -10.67 -17.08 -21.91
C CYS A 219 -9.92 -18.27 -22.52
N VAL A 220 -8.88 -18.01 -23.31
CA VAL A 220 -8.02 -19.02 -23.92
C VAL A 220 -6.57 -18.63 -23.64
N PRO A 221 -5.72 -19.52 -23.09
CA PRO A 221 -6.00 -20.93 -22.75
C PRO A 221 -6.94 -21.11 -21.55
N THR A 222 -7.05 -20.15 -20.65
CA THR A 222 -7.97 -20.18 -19.52
C THR A 222 -8.45 -18.74 -19.24
N GLN A 223 -9.46 -18.59 -18.41
CA GLN A 223 -9.93 -17.26 -18.00
C GLN A 223 -8.81 -16.50 -17.26
N GLY A 224 -8.65 -15.22 -17.60
CA GLY A 224 -7.65 -14.36 -16.99
C GLY A 224 -6.28 -14.34 -17.69
N TYR A 225 -6.18 -14.89 -18.90
CA TYR A 225 -4.94 -14.91 -19.68
C TYR A 225 -4.93 -13.88 -20.81
N TYR A 226 -5.56 -12.71 -20.57
CA TYR A 226 -5.54 -11.55 -21.46
C TYR A 226 -4.69 -10.41 -20.91
N GLY A 227 -4.57 -9.33 -21.68
CA GLY A 227 -3.83 -8.13 -21.30
C GLY A 227 -2.32 -8.24 -21.49
N PRO A 228 -1.57 -7.18 -21.15
CA PRO A 228 -0.13 -7.13 -21.35
C PRO A 228 0.63 -8.21 -20.58
N SER A 229 1.76 -8.61 -21.16
CA SER A 229 2.75 -9.48 -20.54
C SER A 229 4.15 -8.95 -20.88
N VAL A 230 5.06 -8.95 -19.91
CA VAL A 230 6.47 -8.56 -20.10
C VAL A 230 7.35 -9.40 -19.18
N SER A 231 8.45 -9.92 -19.71
CA SER A 231 9.38 -10.80 -19.00
C SER A 231 10.52 -10.04 -18.34
N ALA A 232 11.09 -9.07 -19.05
CA ALA A 232 12.13 -8.22 -18.50
C ALA A 232 12.17 -6.86 -19.20
N ILE A 233 12.74 -5.88 -18.51
CA ILE A 233 12.96 -4.52 -19.01
C ILE A 233 14.41 -4.14 -18.69
N SER A 234 15.15 -3.59 -19.65
CA SER A 234 16.40 -2.89 -19.37
C SER A 234 16.39 -1.50 -19.99
N VAL A 235 17.02 -0.57 -19.30
CA VAL A 235 17.11 0.84 -19.69
C VAL A 235 18.51 1.32 -19.44
N ASP A 236 19.21 1.67 -20.53
CA ASP A 236 20.62 2.02 -20.52
C ASP A 236 20.87 3.32 -21.30
N PRO A 237 21.91 4.11 -20.97
CA PRO A 237 22.28 5.29 -21.74
C PRO A 237 22.52 4.94 -23.21
N TYR A 238 21.97 5.72 -24.14
CA TYR A 238 22.14 5.48 -25.57
C TYR A 238 23.42 6.10 -26.13
N ASP A 239 23.62 7.39 -25.87
CA ASP A 239 24.63 8.22 -26.55
C ASP A 239 25.37 9.17 -25.59
N PHE A 240 25.34 8.89 -24.27
CA PHE A 240 25.99 9.72 -23.27
C PHE A 240 26.71 8.89 -22.20
N THR A 241 27.76 9.47 -21.63
CA THR A 241 28.46 8.89 -20.48
C THR A 241 27.79 9.36 -19.19
N PRO A 242 27.30 8.42 -18.35
CA PRO A 242 26.74 8.78 -17.05
C PRO A 242 27.71 9.55 -16.16
N THR A 243 27.21 10.54 -15.45
CA THR A 243 27.96 11.30 -14.43
C THR A 243 27.50 10.99 -13.01
N VAL A 244 26.57 10.04 -12.86
CA VAL A 244 25.96 9.63 -11.60
C VAL A 244 26.46 8.25 -11.17
N SER A 245 26.42 7.96 -9.87
CA SER A 245 27.04 6.75 -9.30
C SER A 245 26.22 5.47 -9.51
N ASN A 246 24.93 5.56 -9.84
CA ASN A 246 23.97 4.44 -9.78
C ASN A 246 23.80 3.80 -8.39
N GLU A 247 24.33 4.43 -7.35
CA GLU A 247 24.20 3.95 -5.99
C GLU A 247 23.07 4.70 -5.29
N PRO A 248 22.15 4.01 -4.61
CA PRO A 248 21.18 4.69 -3.78
C PRO A 248 21.93 5.59 -2.79
N PRO A 249 21.41 6.79 -2.49
CA PRO A 249 22.04 7.66 -1.52
C PRO A 249 22.15 6.82 -0.24
N SER A 250 23.38 6.53 0.17
CA SER A 250 23.61 5.81 1.41
C SER A 250 22.76 6.53 2.42
N SER A 251 21.77 5.85 3.02
CA SER A 251 21.14 6.37 4.21
C SER A 251 22.30 6.80 5.06
N ALA A 252 22.45 8.12 5.31
CA ALA A 252 23.51 8.63 6.15
C ALA A 252 23.61 7.64 7.27
N SER A 253 24.77 7.01 7.38
CA SER A 253 25.00 6.03 8.42
C SER A 253 24.38 6.68 9.65
N LYS A 254 23.31 6.07 10.19
CA LYS A 254 23.11 6.24 11.61
C LYS A 254 24.37 5.61 12.12
N SER A 255 25.42 6.42 12.30
CA SER A 255 26.51 6.09 13.18
C SER A 255 25.76 5.69 14.41
N SER A 256 25.69 4.38 14.63
CA SER A 256 25.38 3.88 15.94
C SER A 256 26.46 4.54 16.77
N ASN A 257 26.11 5.61 17.48
CA ASN A 257 26.98 6.20 18.46
C ASN A 257 27.14 5.13 19.54
N LYS A 258 27.95 4.11 19.28
CA LYS A 258 28.66 3.34 20.28
C LYS A 258 29.87 4.19 20.67
N SER A 259 29.58 5.34 21.25
CA SER A 259 30.52 6.12 22.03
C SER A 259 29.92 6.27 23.41
N THR A 260 30.35 5.39 24.31
CA THR A 260 30.41 5.64 25.75
C THR A 260 29.06 5.78 26.47
N ILE A 261 28.43 4.64 26.79
CA ILE A 261 27.59 4.53 27.99
C ILE A 261 28.54 4.50 29.19
N ALA A 262 28.93 5.69 29.65
CA ALA A 262 29.47 5.91 30.98
C ALA A 262 28.74 7.14 31.54
N GLY A 263 27.88 6.88 32.53
CA GLY A 263 27.27 7.88 33.39
C GLY A 263 26.07 8.63 32.78
N ILE A 264 24.87 8.08 32.90
CA ILE A 264 23.70 8.68 33.59
C ILE A 264 22.72 7.51 33.82
N SER A 265 22.95 6.77 34.91
CA SER A 265 21.98 5.85 35.53
C SER A 265 21.56 6.40 36.89
N SER A 266 21.31 7.70 36.98
CA SER A 266 20.88 8.36 38.21
C SER A 266 19.93 9.50 37.86
N GLY A 267 18.68 9.14 37.56
CA GLY A 267 17.62 10.13 37.33
C GLY A 267 16.25 9.49 37.42
N ILE A 268 16.08 8.31 36.80
CA ILE A 268 14.79 7.59 36.82
C ILE A 268 14.57 6.90 38.17
N GLY A 269 15.61 6.33 38.78
CA GLY A 269 15.52 5.72 40.12
C GLY A 269 15.15 6.73 41.20
N ALA A 270 15.69 7.95 41.14
CA ALA A 270 15.36 9.02 42.08
C ALA A 270 13.92 9.50 41.90
N LEU A 271 13.44 9.61 40.65
CA LEU A 271 12.06 10.03 40.38
C LEU A 271 11.03 8.97 40.82
N VAL A 272 11.32 7.69 40.59
CA VAL A 272 10.48 6.59 41.07
C VAL A 272 10.50 6.50 42.60
N LEU A 273 11.67 6.67 43.24
CA LEU A 273 11.76 6.71 44.70
C LEU A 273 11.02 7.90 45.30
N LEU A 274 11.06 9.07 44.67
CA LEU A 274 10.30 10.24 45.11
C LEU A 274 8.79 10.05 44.94
N ILE A 275 8.35 9.39 43.87
CA ILE A 275 6.92 9.05 43.68
C ILE A 275 6.48 8.03 44.71
N VAL A 276 7.25 6.96 44.96
CA VAL A 276 6.95 5.96 45.99
C VAL A 276 6.95 6.58 47.38
N PHE A 277 7.90 7.47 47.70
CA PHE A 277 7.94 8.19 48.96
C PHE A 277 6.76 9.17 49.11
N GLY A 278 6.36 9.84 48.02
CA GLY A 278 5.16 10.67 47.98
C GLY A 278 3.87 9.88 48.21
N ILE A 279 3.76 8.69 47.62
CA ILE A 279 2.65 7.76 47.87
C ILE A 279 2.68 7.29 49.33
N LEU A 280 3.83 6.92 49.89
CA LEU A 280 3.93 6.50 51.30
C LEU A 280 3.57 7.61 52.27
N ILE A 281 4.01 8.86 52.04
CA ILE A 281 3.61 10.03 52.84
C ILE A 281 2.12 10.31 52.68
N TYR A 282 1.58 10.22 51.46
CA TYR A 282 0.14 10.40 51.23
C TYR A 282 -0.68 9.36 51.97
N TRP A 283 -0.26 8.09 51.97
CA TRP A 283 -0.93 7.00 52.68
C TRP A 283 -0.75 7.11 54.19
N GLN A 284 0.40 7.58 54.69
CA GLN A 284 0.57 7.89 56.11
C GLN A 284 -0.30 9.07 56.54
N ARG A 285 -0.38 10.14 55.75
CA ARG A 285 -1.30 11.27 56.02
C ARG A 285 -2.76 10.84 55.98
N LEU A 286 -3.14 9.92 55.10
CA LEU A 286 -4.49 9.34 55.06
C LEU A 286 -4.79 8.42 56.24
N ARG A 287 -3.78 7.76 56.83
CA ARG A 287 -3.95 6.98 58.06
C ARG A 287 -4.04 7.87 59.30
N LEU A 288 -3.26 8.95 59.36
CA LEU A 288 -3.36 9.96 60.42
C LEU A 288 -4.67 10.75 60.35
N ARG A 289 -5.16 11.08 59.15
CA ARG A 289 -6.47 11.74 58.95
C ARG A 289 -7.66 10.82 59.24
N LYS A 290 -7.45 9.50 59.37
CA LYS A 290 -8.49 8.56 59.81
C LYS A 290 -8.63 8.54 61.33
N ASP A 291 -7.52 8.60 62.08
CA ASP A 291 -7.56 8.75 63.54
C ASP A 291 -8.17 10.11 63.96
N ASP A 292 -7.87 11.21 63.25
CA ASP A 292 -8.43 12.54 63.56
C ASP A 292 -9.90 12.73 63.11
N GLU A 293 -10.38 11.96 62.11
CA GLU A 293 -11.79 12.01 61.67
C GLU A 293 -12.69 11.12 62.57
N ASP A 294 -12.18 10.04 63.16
CA ASP A 294 -12.94 9.17 64.07
C ASP A 294 -13.17 9.81 65.47
N GLU A 295 -12.33 10.76 65.92
CA GLU A 295 -12.55 11.54 67.16
C GLU A 295 -13.40 12.82 66.98
N LEU A 296 -13.63 13.31 65.75
CA LEU A 296 -14.45 14.50 65.47
C LEU A 296 -15.87 14.18 64.96
N LEU A 297 -16.18 12.92 64.68
CA LEU A 297 -17.49 12.45 64.21
C LEU A 297 -18.46 12.01 65.34
N GLU A 298 -18.04 12.10 66.62
CA GLU A 298 -18.94 11.98 67.78
C GLU A 298 -19.76 13.25 68.06
N MET A 299 -19.58 14.33 67.29
CA MET A 299 -20.28 15.59 67.49
C MET A 299 -20.77 16.23 66.18
N SER A 300 -21.63 15.54 65.42
CA SER A 300 -22.57 16.21 64.50
C SER A 300 -23.71 15.29 64.08
N SER A 301 -24.91 15.56 64.59
CA SER A 301 -26.20 15.02 64.16
C SER A 301 -26.37 15.02 62.63
N ARG A 302 -26.58 13.84 62.04
CA ARG A 302 -27.02 13.68 60.64
C ARG A 302 -28.51 14.04 60.53
N PRO A 303 -28.96 14.69 59.44
CA PRO A 303 -30.38 14.78 59.14
C PRO A 303 -30.91 13.41 58.64
N ASP A 304 -32.09 13.02 59.13
CA ASP A 304 -32.75 11.77 58.75
C ASP A 304 -33.09 11.75 57.25
N THR A 305 -32.59 10.75 56.53
CA THR A 305 -32.92 10.50 55.13
C THR A 305 -34.05 9.49 55.04
N PHE A 306 -35.21 9.89 54.50
CA PHE A 306 -36.36 9.01 54.30
C PHE A 306 -36.31 8.32 52.93
N SER A 307 -36.77 7.08 52.89
CA SER A 307 -36.92 6.34 51.64
C SER A 307 -38.11 6.86 50.83
N TYR A 308 -38.08 6.64 49.52
CA TYR A 308 -39.18 7.04 48.63
C TYR A 308 -40.53 6.40 49.02
N ALA A 309 -40.51 5.16 49.52
CA ALA A 309 -41.71 4.45 49.95
C ALA A 309 -42.37 5.12 51.17
N GLU A 310 -41.56 5.60 52.13
CA GLU A 310 -42.05 6.35 53.28
C GLU A 310 -42.65 7.70 52.86
N LEU A 311 -41.97 8.42 51.95
CA LEU A 311 -42.48 9.68 51.41
C LEU A 311 -43.79 9.49 50.64
N ARG A 312 -43.91 8.43 49.85
CA ARG A 312 -45.13 8.08 49.11
C ARG A 312 -46.29 7.76 50.05
N SER A 313 -46.03 7.00 51.12
CA SER A 313 -47.04 6.69 52.12
C SER A 313 -47.48 7.94 52.89
N ALA A 314 -46.52 8.76 53.34
CA ALA A 314 -46.78 9.95 54.16
C ALA A 314 -47.44 11.10 53.40
N THR A 315 -47.40 11.09 52.06
CA THR A 315 -48.11 12.05 51.18
C THR A 315 -49.44 11.51 50.66
N GLU A 316 -49.89 10.32 51.08
CA GLU A 316 -51.06 9.62 50.53
C GLU A 316 -50.98 9.50 48.99
N ASP A 317 -49.84 8.99 48.51
CA ASP A 317 -49.49 8.88 47.09
C ASP A 317 -49.47 10.23 46.33
N PHE A 318 -48.97 11.27 46.99
CA PHE A 318 -48.85 12.63 46.46
C PHE A 318 -50.21 13.24 46.07
N ASP A 319 -51.21 13.11 46.94
CA ASP A 319 -52.54 13.67 46.71
C ASP A 319 -52.46 15.20 46.47
N PRO A 320 -53.07 15.74 45.38
CA PRO A 320 -53.03 17.16 45.06
C PRO A 320 -53.56 18.08 46.17
N SER A 321 -54.46 17.59 47.03
CA SER A 321 -54.98 18.35 48.18
C SER A 321 -53.92 18.63 49.25
N ASN A 322 -52.86 17.82 49.30
CA ASN A 322 -51.71 18.02 50.18
C ASN A 322 -50.59 18.86 49.54
N LYS A 323 -50.76 19.31 48.29
CA LYS A 323 -49.77 20.14 47.61
C LYS A 323 -49.78 21.56 48.18
N LEU A 324 -48.63 21.98 48.70
CA LEU A 324 -48.42 23.31 49.28
C LEU A 324 -48.04 24.35 48.22
N GLY A 325 -47.44 23.92 47.11
CA GLY A 325 -47.06 24.79 46.01
C GLY A 325 -46.18 24.08 44.98
N GLU A 326 -45.81 24.78 43.91
CA GLU A 326 -44.86 24.31 42.89
C GLU A 326 -44.00 25.46 42.40
N GLY A 327 -42.69 25.25 42.33
CA GLY A 327 -41.72 26.19 41.80
C GLY A 327 -40.78 25.52 40.80
N GLY A 328 -39.68 26.19 40.42
CA GLY A 328 -38.72 25.68 39.43
C GLY A 328 -38.02 24.36 39.78
N PHE A 329 -38.19 23.87 41.01
CA PHE A 329 -37.64 22.61 41.50
C PHE A 329 -38.70 21.52 41.72
N GLY A 330 -39.94 21.75 41.30
CA GLY A 330 -41.04 20.79 41.36
C GLY A 330 -42.07 21.07 42.46
N PRO A 331 -43.08 20.19 42.59
CA PRO A 331 -44.16 20.33 43.56
C PRO A 331 -43.72 19.96 44.98
N VAL A 332 -44.23 20.71 45.96
CA VAL A 332 -43.98 20.49 47.38
C VAL A 332 -45.28 20.01 48.04
N PHE A 333 -45.21 18.88 48.75
CA PHE A 333 -46.35 18.29 49.44
C PHE A 333 -46.17 18.33 50.95
N LYS A 334 -47.28 18.50 51.67
CA LYS A 334 -47.34 18.32 53.11
C LYS A 334 -47.34 16.82 53.42
N VAL A 335 -46.52 16.40 54.38
CA VAL A 335 -46.47 15.02 54.89
C VAL A 335 -46.83 14.96 56.37
N SER A 336 -47.45 13.85 56.78
CA SER A 336 -47.64 13.51 58.20
C SER A 336 -46.92 12.19 58.47
N ILE A 337 -45.82 12.23 59.22
CA ILE A 337 -45.04 11.05 59.60
C ILE A 337 -45.28 10.79 61.09
N PHE A 338 -45.75 9.60 61.44
CA PHE A 338 -45.87 9.15 62.82
C PHE A 338 -44.60 8.38 63.21
N PHE A 339 -43.81 8.92 64.13
CA PHE A 339 -42.70 8.20 64.74
C PHE A 339 -43.25 7.41 65.94
N ASN A 340 -43.30 6.09 65.83
CA ASN A 340 -43.41 5.23 67.01
C ASN A 340 -42.00 5.14 67.62
N PHE A 341 -41.78 5.84 68.74
CA PHE A 341 -40.57 5.69 69.55
C PHE A 341 -40.61 4.40 70.37
#